data_AF-A0A1I8EUH4-F1
#
_entry.id   AF-A0A1I8EUH4-F1
#
_cell.length_a   1.000
_cell.length_b   1.000
_cell.length_c   1.000
_cell.angle_alpha   90.00
_cell.angle_beta   90.00
_cell.angle_gamma   90.00
#
_symmetry.space_group_name_H-M   'P 1'
#
loop_
_entity.id
_entity.type
_entity.pdbx_description
1 polymer ?
#
loop_
_entity_poly.entity_id
_entity_poly.type
_entity_poly.pdbx_seq_one_letter_code
_entity_poly.pdbx_strand_id
1 'polypeptide(L)'
;MKEHMVLQEMMVQKVRIYSIALMQMRMWNFVRAMRCFFHDQIRYIVVNEFQKDLNGITTIAEASQLHQELVKKLYRRCLLGQKHVMLWNVLDDCLILIARYRHSAKSFNVLTLFKIFDDFHNNVDLFCNAVKMASAGANYWLSDLLLLADFTSIYIDLHDSS
;
A
#
# COMPACT_ATOMS: atom_id res chain seq x y z
N MET A 1 -35.26 11.90 30.98
CA MET A 1 -33.83 12.11 31.30
C MET A 1 -32.97 10.87 31.05
N LYS A 2 -33.34 9.67 31.52
CA LYS A 2 -32.62 8.40 31.21
C LYS A 2 -32.58 8.05 29.71
N GLU A 3 -33.68 8.19 28.98
CA GLU A 3 -33.73 7.86 27.53
C GLU A 3 -32.87 8.79 26.67
N HIS A 4 -32.81 10.08 27.00
CA HIS A 4 -31.94 11.04 26.32
C HIS A 4 -30.44 10.70 26.51
N MET A 5 -30.06 10.18 27.68
CA MET A 5 -28.69 9.75 27.97
C MET A 5 -28.32 8.48 27.20
N VAL A 6 -29.24 7.51 27.11
CA VAL A 6 -29.06 6.28 26.31
C VAL A 6 -28.91 6.60 24.83
N LEU A 7 -29.73 7.51 24.29
CA LEU A 7 -29.62 7.94 22.89
C LEU A 7 -28.27 8.61 22.59
N GLN A 8 -27.78 9.46 23.50
CA GLN A 8 -26.45 10.08 23.35
C GLN A 8 -25.32 9.04 23.38
N GLU A 9 -25.37 8.07 24.30
CA GLU A 9 -24.40 6.98 24.36
C GLU A 9 -24.40 6.14 23.06
N MET A 10 -25.57 5.83 22.53
CA MET A 10 -25.71 5.11 21.26
C MET A 10 -25.14 5.92 20.07
N MET A 11 -25.38 7.23 20.01
CA MET A 11 -24.82 8.09 18.97
C MET A 11 -23.29 8.13 19.03
N VAL A 12 -22.70 8.25 20.22
CA VAL A 12 -21.24 8.24 20.40
C VAL A 12 -20.64 6.88 20.03
N GLN A 13 -21.29 5.77 20.39
CA GLN A 13 -20.85 4.43 20.00
C GLN A 13 -20.93 4.23 18.48
N LYS A 14 -22.00 4.70 17.84
CA LYS A 14 -22.18 4.65 16.38
C LYS A 14 -21.05 5.40 15.67
N VAL A 15 -20.72 6.62 16.09
CA VAL A 15 -19.59 7.39 15.53
C VAL A 15 -18.27 6.64 15.69
N ARG A 16 -18.00 6.07 16.87
CA ARG A 16 -16.78 5.29 17.13
C ARG A 16 -16.65 4.06 16.23
N ILE A 17 -17.73 3.32 16.02
CA ILE A 17 -17.74 2.14 15.14
C ILE A 17 -17.42 2.54 13.70
N TYR A 18 -18.03 3.62 13.18
CA TYR A 18 -17.74 4.10 11.84
C TYR A 18 -16.29 4.55 11.67
N SER A 19 -15.74 5.26 12.66
CA SER A 19 -14.33 5.66 12.61
C SER A 19 -13.39 4.44 12.56
N ILE A 20 -13.64 3.42 13.40
CA ILE A 20 -12.82 2.20 13.41
C ILE A 20 -12.89 1.45 12.08
N ALA A 21 -14.10 1.31 11.52
CA ALA A 21 -14.31 0.65 10.23
C ALA A 21 -13.59 1.41 9.09
N LEU A 22 -13.65 2.74 9.09
CA LEU A 22 -12.98 3.58 8.09
C LEU A 22 -11.46 3.47 8.19
N MET A 23 -10.90 3.49 9.41
CA MET A 23 -9.47 3.29 9.65
C MET A 23 -8.99 1.94 9.14
N GLN A 24 -9.74 0.86 9.46
CA GLN A 24 -9.45 -0.49 8.97
C GLN A 24 -9.52 -0.60 7.46
N MET A 25 -10.54 0.00 6.84
CA MET A 25 -10.71 0.01 5.39
C MET A 25 -9.54 0.69 4.68
N ARG A 26 -9.06 1.83 5.19
CA ARG A 26 -7.90 2.53 4.64
C ARG A 26 -6.62 1.72 4.74
N MET A 27 -6.33 1.14 5.91
CA MET A 27 -5.17 0.25 6.08
C MET A 27 -5.25 -0.99 5.17
N TRP A 28 -6.45 -1.57 5.00
CA TRP A 28 -6.66 -2.70 4.09
C TRP A 28 -6.44 -2.32 2.62
N ASN A 29 -6.96 -1.18 2.20
CA ASN A 29 -6.80 -0.67 0.83
C ASN A 29 -5.33 -0.43 0.51
N PHE A 30 -4.56 0.11 1.45
CA PHE A 30 -3.10 0.27 1.30
C PHE A 30 -2.41 -1.08 1.03
N VAL A 31 -2.65 -2.09 1.88
CA VAL A 31 -2.06 -3.43 1.70
C VAL A 31 -2.48 -4.05 0.38
N ARG A 32 -3.76 -3.91 0.02
CA ARG A 32 -4.30 -4.40 -1.25
C ARG A 32 -3.59 -3.74 -2.44
N ALA A 33 -3.40 -2.42 -2.41
CA ALA A 33 -2.72 -1.68 -3.47
C ALA A 33 -1.26 -2.15 -3.63
N MET A 34 -0.53 -2.31 -2.52
CA MET A 34 0.84 -2.83 -2.56
C MET A 34 0.89 -4.22 -3.19
N ARG A 35 0.00 -5.12 -2.75
CA ARG A 35 -0.08 -6.49 -3.30
C ARG A 35 -0.40 -6.49 -4.80
N CYS A 36 -1.40 -5.70 -5.22
CA CYS A 36 -1.77 -5.58 -6.62
C CYS A 36 -0.60 -5.08 -7.46
N PHE A 37 0.06 -4.01 -7.03
CA PHE A 37 1.21 -3.44 -7.72
C PHE A 37 2.31 -4.48 -7.93
N PHE A 38 2.78 -5.14 -6.87
CA PHE A 38 3.86 -6.13 -6.99
C PHE A 38 3.45 -7.32 -7.85
N HIS A 39 2.22 -7.79 -7.71
CA HIS A 39 1.72 -8.89 -8.51
C HIS A 39 1.67 -8.53 -10.00
N ASP A 40 1.24 -7.32 -10.34
CA ASP A 40 1.19 -6.84 -11.72
C ASP A 40 2.58 -6.63 -12.30
N GLN A 41 3.54 -6.10 -11.52
CA GLN A 41 4.93 -5.99 -11.97
C GLN A 41 5.55 -7.37 -12.23
N ILE A 42 5.35 -8.35 -11.34
CA ILE A 42 5.85 -9.72 -11.52
C ILE A 42 5.20 -10.37 -12.74
N ARG A 43 3.87 -10.27 -12.86
CA ARG A 43 3.12 -10.83 -13.99
C ARG A 43 3.59 -10.24 -15.32
N TYR A 44 3.76 -8.91 -15.38
CA TYR A 44 4.25 -8.24 -16.58
C TYR A 44 5.61 -8.79 -17.02
N ILE A 45 6.57 -8.90 -16.09
CA ILE A 45 7.91 -9.41 -16.41
C ILE A 45 7.85 -10.88 -16.84
N VAL A 46 7.17 -11.74 -16.08
CA VAL A 46 7.17 -13.19 -16.31
C VAL A 46 6.39 -13.56 -17.58
N VAL A 47 5.19 -13.00 -17.74
CA VAL A 47 4.27 -13.41 -18.81
C VAL A 47 4.56 -12.67 -20.11
N ASN A 48 4.79 -11.36 -20.05
CA ASN A 48 4.88 -10.57 -21.29
C ASN A 48 6.29 -10.52 -21.88
N GLU A 49 7.33 -10.59 -21.03
CA GLU A 49 8.72 -10.53 -21.48
C GLU A 49 9.34 -11.92 -21.49
N PHE A 50 9.46 -12.57 -20.33
CA PHE A 50 10.21 -13.82 -20.20
C PHE A 50 9.59 -14.96 -21.01
N GLN A 51 8.29 -15.19 -20.93
CA GLN A 51 7.63 -16.28 -21.66
C GLN A 51 7.70 -16.10 -23.18
N LYS A 52 7.68 -14.86 -23.67
CA LYS A 52 7.81 -14.56 -25.10
C LYS A 52 9.21 -14.90 -25.60
N ASP A 53 10.23 -14.51 -24.85
CA ASP A 53 11.64 -14.70 -25.21
C ASP A 53 12.07 -16.15 -25.04
N LEU A 54 11.45 -16.89 -24.12
CA LEU A 54 11.73 -18.32 -23.87
C LEU A 54 11.52 -19.18 -25.12
N ASN A 55 10.49 -18.86 -25.92
CA ASN A 55 10.16 -19.61 -27.13
C ASN A 55 11.23 -19.50 -28.23
N GLY A 56 12.13 -18.51 -28.15
CA GLY A 56 13.20 -18.27 -29.12
C GLY A 56 14.56 -18.83 -28.70
N ILE A 57 14.68 -19.44 -27.53
CA ILE A 57 15.96 -19.95 -27.01
C ILE A 57 16.37 -21.22 -27.76
N THR A 58 17.62 -21.25 -28.23
CA THR A 58 18.23 -22.42 -28.87
C THR A 58 19.44 -22.95 -28.12
N THR A 59 20.02 -22.16 -27.20
CA THR A 59 21.23 -22.51 -26.46
C THR A 59 21.11 -22.31 -24.94
N ILE A 60 21.96 -23.02 -24.18
CA ILE A 60 22.07 -22.87 -22.72
C ILE A 60 22.58 -21.47 -22.35
N ALA A 61 23.46 -20.88 -23.17
CA ALA A 61 23.99 -19.55 -22.94
C ALA A 61 22.88 -18.48 -23.01
N GLU A 62 22.01 -18.56 -24.02
CA GLU A 62 20.83 -17.70 -24.17
C GLU A 62 19.88 -17.85 -22.99
N ALA A 63 19.62 -19.09 -22.55
CA ALA A 63 18.79 -19.34 -21.37
C ALA A 63 19.36 -18.71 -20.09
N SER A 64 20.68 -18.83 -19.88
CA SER A 64 21.36 -18.23 -18.75
C SER A 64 21.29 -16.69 -18.79
N GLN A 65 21.47 -16.09 -19.98
CA GLN A 65 21.36 -14.64 -20.13
C GLN A 65 19.93 -14.15 -19.85
N LEU A 66 18.92 -14.81 -20.41
CA LEU A 66 17.52 -14.46 -20.18
C LEU A 66 17.15 -14.57 -18.70
N HIS A 67 17.63 -15.62 -18.00
CA HIS A 67 17.43 -15.77 -16.57
C HIS A 67 18.05 -14.61 -15.77
N GLN A 68 19.28 -14.20 -16.10
CA GLN A 68 19.93 -13.06 -15.43
C GLN A 68 19.17 -11.75 -15.66
N GLU A 69 18.65 -11.53 -16.87
CA GLU A 69 17.83 -10.35 -17.18
C GLU A 69 16.51 -10.35 -16.43
N LEU A 70 15.82 -11.50 -16.36
CA LEU A 70 14.62 -11.70 -15.56
C LEU A 70 14.87 -11.31 -14.10
N VAL A 71 15.92 -11.87 -13.49
CA VAL A 71 16.26 -11.59 -12.08
C VAL A 71 16.56 -10.10 -11.88
N LYS A 72 17.36 -9.48 -12.76
CA LYS A 72 17.67 -8.03 -12.68
C LYS A 72 16.41 -7.17 -12.76
N LYS A 73 15.47 -7.52 -13.66
CA LYS A 73 14.20 -6.79 -13.82
C LYS A 73 13.29 -6.97 -12.60
N LEU A 74 13.14 -8.20 -12.09
CA LEU A 74 12.38 -8.47 -10.87
C LEU A 74 12.95 -7.68 -9.69
N TYR A 75 14.27 -7.70 -9.51
CA TYR A 75 14.94 -6.98 -8.43
C TYR A 75 14.70 -5.47 -8.51
N ARG A 76 14.64 -4.91 -9.72
CA ARG A 76 14.31 -3.50 -9.94
C ARG A 76 12.83 -3.20 -9.72
N ARG A 77 11.93 -3.94 -10.38
CA ARG A 77 10.49 -3.66 -10.40
C ARG A 77 9.79 -3.99 -9.08
N CYS A 78 10.34 -4.93 -8.31
CA CYS A 78 9.86 -5.26 -6.96
C CYS A 78 10.56 -4.44 -5.86
N LEU A 79 11.18 -3.32 -6.22
CA LEU A 79 11.84 -2.39 -5.29
C LEU A 79 13.01 -3.00 -4.49
N LEU A 80 13.52 -4.18 -4.83
CA LEU A 80 14.56 -4.86 -4.02
C LEU A 80 15.96 -4.24 -4.17
N GLY A 81 16.15 -3.31 -5.10
CA GLY A 81 17.41 -2.60 -5.30
C GLY A 81 17.73 -1.56 -4.21
N GLN A 82 19.03 -1.32 -3.97
CA GLN A 82 19.53 -0.32 -3.01
C GLN A 82 18.90 1.08 -3.19
N LYS A 83 18.63 1.48 -4.44
CA LYS A 83 17.99 2.76 -4.78
C LYS A 83 16.54 2.92 -4.27
N HIS A 84 15.93 1.84 -3.80
CA HIS A 84 14.56 1.81 -3.30
C HIS A 84 14.50 1.51 -1.79
N VAL A 85 15.63 1.46 -1.08
CA VAL A 85 15.69 1.18 0.36
C VAL A 85 14.80 2.14 1.15
N MET A 86 14.79 3.42 0.81
CA MET A 86 13.93 4.40 1.47
C MET A 86 12.43 4.07 1.30
N LEU A 87 12.02 3.62 0.12
CA LEU A 87 10.63 3.19 -0.13
C LEU A 87 10.28 1.96 0.70
N TRP A 88 11.19 0.98 0.77
CA TRP A 88 11.00 -0.21 1.59
C TRP A 88 10.91 0.10 3.07
N ASN A 89 11.76 0.99 3.59
CA ASN A 89 11.73 1.36 5.00
C ASN A 89 10.38 1.98 5.38
N VAL A 90 9.88 2.93 4.58
CA VAL A 90 8.58 3.56 4.87
C VAL A 90 7.43 2.57 4.68
N LEU A 91 7.52 1.66 3.69
CA LEU A 91 6.54 0.58 3.53
C LEU A 91 6.53 -0.37 4.74
N ASP A 92 7.70 -0.75 5.24
CA ASP A 92 7.84 -1.61 6.42
C ASP A 92 7.26 -0.94 7.67
N ASP A 93 7.53 0.35 7.88
CA ASP A 93 6.93 1.13 8.97
C ASP A 93 5.39 1.14 8.89
N CYS A 94 4.83 1.32 7.70
CA CYS A 94 3.38 1.21 7.48
C CYS A 94 2.86 -0.19 7.86
N LEU A 95 3.54 -1.27 7.47
CA LEU A 95 3.13 -2.63 7.79
C LEU A 95 3.23 -2.95 9.29
N ILE A 96 4.26 -2.44 9.97
CA ILE A 96 4.42 -2.53 11.43
C ILE A 96 3.25 -1.85 12.13
N LEU A 97 2.84 -0.66 11.68
CA LEU A 97 1.71 0.07 12.26
C LEU A 97 0.38 -0.67 12.03
N ILE A 98 0.17 -1.28 10.87
CA ILE A 98 -1.00 -2.13 10.60
C ILE A 98 -1.03 -3.34 11.54
N ALA A 99 0.12 -4.01 11.73
CA ALA A 99 0.22 -5.13 12.66
C ALA A 99 -0.07 -4.71 14.11
N ARG A 100 0.47 -3.56 14.54
CA ARG A 100 0.23 -2.97 15.85
C ARG A 100 -1.24 -2.57 16.04
N TYR A 101 -1.87 -2.01 15.01
CA TYR A 101 -3.30 -1.69 15.02
C TYR A 101 -4.14 -2.95 15.21
N ARG A 102 -3.87 -4.01 14.44
CA ARG A 102 -4.58 -5.30 14.55
C ARG A 102 -4.43 -5.94 15.94
N HIS A 103 -3.25 -5.85 16.53
CA HIS A 103 -3.01 -6.32 17.89
C HIS A 103 -3.83 -5.51 18.92
N SER A 104 -3.76 -4.18 18.82
CA SER A 104 -4.42 -3.26 19.75
C SER A 104 -5.95 -3.30 19.64
N ALA A 105 -6.48 -3.59 18.45
CA ALA A 105 -7.93 -3.69 18.19
C ALA A 105 -8.60 -4.77 19.05
N LYS A 106 -7.86 -5.80 19.48
CA LYS A 106 -8.37 -6.83 20.40
C LYS A 106 -8.72 -6.28 21.79
N SER A 107 -8.02 -5.23 22.23
CA SER A 107 -8.23 -4.57 23.51
C SER A 107 -9.26 -3.44 23.46
N PHE A 108 -9.77 -3.10 22.26
CA PHE A 108 -10.73 -1.99 22.02
C PHE A 108 -10.32 -0.63 22.61
N ASN A 109 -9.02 -0.38 22.83
CA ASN A 109 -8.54 0.94 23.25
C ASN A 109 -8.57 1.92 22.06
N VAL A 110 -9.67 2.67 21.95
CA VAL A 110 -9.95 3.60 20.86
C VAL A 110 -8.86 4.67 20.72
N LEU A 111 -8.39 5.27 21.81
CA LEU A 111 -7.36 6.31 21.76
C LEU A 111 -6.04 5.78 21.19
N THR A 112 -5.66 4.55 21.57
CA THR A 112 -4.48 3.88 21.00
C THR A 112 -4.66 3.59 19.51
N LEU A 113 -5.86 3.14 19.09
CA LEU A 113 -6.15 2.89 17.68
C LEU A 113 -6.06 4.15 16.82
N PHE A 114 -6.61 5.27 17.30
CA PHE A 114 -6.51 6.55 16.60
C PHE A 114 -5.06 7.02 16.47
N LYS A 115 -4.27 6.92 17.55
CA LYS A 115 -2.85 7.30 17.49
C LYS A 115 -2.07 6.46 16.48
N ILE A 116 -2.24 5.13 16.50
CA ILE A 116 -1.57 4.25 15.53
C ILE A 116 -2.02 4.56 14.11
N PHE A 117 -3.30 4.87 13.91
CA PHE A 117 -3.82 5.23 12.59
C PHE A 117 -3.27 6.57 12.10
N ASP A 118 -3.13 7.57 12.97
CA ASP A 118 -2.55 8.87 12.62
C ASP A 118 -1.07 8.73 12.21
N ASP A 119 -0.29 7.98 12.99
CA ASP A 119 1.09 7.62 12.64
C ASP A 119 1.15 6.90 11.27
N PHE A 120 0.21 5.98 11.02
CA PHE A 120 0.11 5.26 9.75
C PHE A 120 -0.21 6.21 8.60
N HIS A 121 -1.15 7.14 8.80
CA HIS A 121 -1.52 8.11 7.77
C HIS A 121 -0.35 9.00 7.37
N ASN A 122 0.41 9.50 8.35
CA ASN A 122 1.61 10.29 8.11
C ASN A 122 2.68 9.49 7.31
N ASN A 123 2.89 8.21 7.66
CA ASN A 123 3.83 7.35 6.92
C ASN A 123 3.36 7.05 5.50
N VAL A 124 2.05 6.92 5.28
CA VAL A 124 1.49 6.79 3.93
C VAL A 124 1.81 8.03 3.09
N ASP A 125 1.66 9.23 3.63
CA ASP A 125 1.99 10.46 2.91
C ASP A 125 3.48 10.56 2.58
N LEU A 126 4.35 10.17 3.53
CA LEU A 126 5.79 10.06 3.30
C LEU A 126 6.11 9.06 2.19
N PHE A 127 5.43 7.92 2.18
CA PHE A 127 5.59 6.90 1.15
C PHE A 127 5.17 7.45 -0.22
N CYS A 128 4.03 8.12 -0.32
CA CYS A 128 3.57 8.75 -1.56
C CYS A 128 4.58 9.78 -2.08
N ASN A 129 5.13 10.61 -1.20
CA ASN A 129 6.12 11.61 -1.58
C ASN A 129 7.43 10.96 -2.05
N ALA A 130 7.88 9.91 -1.37
CA ALA A 130 9.04 9.13 -1.81
C ALA A 130 8.80 8.48 -3.18
N VAL A 131 7.60 7.96 -3.44
CA VAL A 131 7.22 7.40 -4.76
C VAL A 131 7.24 8.46 -5.83
N LYS A 132 6.64 9.64 -5.59
CA LYS A 132 6.65 10.77 -6.53
C LYS A 132 8.09 11.15 -6.90
N MET A 133 8.96 11.33 -5.91
CA MET A 133 10.38 11.65 -6.15
C MET A 133 11.11 10.54 -6.92
N ALA A 134 10.80 9.28 -6.63
CA ALA A 134 11.44 8.13 -7.27
C ALA A 134 10.92 7.85 -8.70
N SER A 135 9.72 8.32 -9.04
CA SER A 135 9.01 8.07 -10.32
C SER A 135 9.56 8.84 -11.53
N ALA A 136 10.64 9.61 -11.37
CA ALA A 136 11.24 10.37 -12.47
C ALA A 136 11.99 9.48 -13.49
N GLY A 137 11.94 9.88 -14.76
CA GLY A 137 12.72 9.30 -15.85
C GLY A 137 12.49 7.80 -16.05
N ALA A 138 13.54 6.99 -15.90
CA ALA A 138 13.49 5.55 -16.15
C ALA A 138 12.63 4.75 -15.15
N ASN A 139 12.06 5.40 -14.12
CA ASN A 139 11.22 4.77 -13.11
C ASN A 139 9.75 5.22 -13.16
N TYR A 140 9.28 5.72 -14.31
CA TYR A 140 7.90 6.19 -14.50
C TYR A 140 6.84 5.19 -14.03
N TRP A 141 7.08 3.89 -14.17
CA TRP A 141 6.20 2.81 -13.72
C TRP A 141 5.87 2.82 -12.21
N LEU A 142 6.63 3.55 -11.40
CA LEU A 142 6.30 3.76 -9.99
C LEU A 142 5.06 4.63 -9.81
N SER A 143 4.66 5.43 -10.80
CA SER A 143 3.43 6.22 -10.74
C SER A 143 2.17 5.36 -10.66
N ASP A 144 2.20 4.14 -11.20
CA ASP A 144 1.07 3.21 -11.15
C ASP A 144 0.68 2.88 -9.70
N LEU A 145 1.66 2.91 -8.79
CA LEU A 145 1.43 2.68 -7.37
C LEU A 145 0.66 3.84 -6.71
N LEU A 146 0.80 5.08 -7.21
CA LEU A 146 0.01 6.22 -6.76
C LEU A 146 -1.45 6.13 -7.22
N LEU A 147 -1.68 5.55 -8.41
CA LEU A 147 -3.03 5.34 -8.96
C LEU A 147 -3.77 4.21 -8.23
N LEU A 148 -3.08 3.11 -7.92
CA LEU A 148 -3.69 1.93 -7.29
C LEU A 148 -4.15 2.15 -5.84
N ALA A 149 -3.49 3.07 -5.15
CA ALA A 149 -3.73 3.28 -3.74
C ALA A 149 -4.73 4.40 -3.44
N ASP A 150 -5.23 5.08 -4.48
CA ASP A 150 -6.23 6.15 -4.40
C ASP A 150 -6.05 7.07 -3.19
N PHE A 151 -4.80 7.48 -2.95
CA PHE A 151 -4.40 8.23 -1.76
C PHE A 151 -5.08 9.60 -1.68
N THR A 152 -5.53 10.12 -2.83
CA THR A 152 -6.17 11.43 -2.97
C THR A 152 -7.70 11.38 -3.07
N SER A 153 -8.32 10.35 -3.66
CA SER A 153 -9.77 10.41 -3.98
C SER A 153 -10.69 9.85 -2.90
N ILE A 154 -10.15 9.20 -1.86
CA ILE A 154 -10.93 8.87 -0.64
C ILE A 154 -11.20 10.14 0.22
N TYR A 155 -10.65 11.30 -0.16
CA TYR A 155 -10.85 12.58 0.52
C TYR A 155 -11.80 13.56 -0.20
N ILE A 156 -12.36 13.20 -1.37
CA ILE A 156 -13.17 14.16 -2.16
C ILE A 156 -14.69 14.06 -1.87
N ASP A 157 -15.21 12.96 -1.32
CA ASP A 157 -16.67 12.83 -1.08
C ASP A 157 -17.18 13.35 0.28
N LEU A 158 -16.40 14.14 1.02
CA LEU A 158 -16.84 14.70 2.31
C LEU A 158 -16.84 16.23 2.40
N HIS A 159 -16.55 16.95 1.31
CA HIS A 159 -16.63 18.41 1.30
C HIS A 159 -17.77 19.03 0.48
N ASP A 160 -18.59 18.24 -0.20
CA ASP A 160 -19.83 18.73 -0.82
C ASP A 160 -21.05 18.48 0.09
N SER A 161 -21.19 19.33 1.11
CA SER A 161 -22.48 19.69 1.71
C SER A 161 -22.30 20.89 2.64
N SER A 162 -22.04 22.04 2.01
CA SER A 162 -22.41 23.35 2.54
C SER A 162 -23.82 23.70 2.07
#